data_AF-A0A367HSM4-F1
#
_entry.id   AF-A0A367HSM4-F1
#
_cell.length_a   1.000
_cell.length_b   1.000
_cell.length_c   1.000
_cell.angle_alpha   90.00
_cell.angle_beta   90.00
_cell.angle_gamma   90.00
#
_symmetry.space_group_name_H-M   'P 1'
#
loop_
_entity.id
_entity.type
_entity.pdbx_description
1 polymer ?
#
loop_
_entity_poly.entity_id
_entity_poly.type
_entity_poly.pdbx_seq_one_letter_code
_entity_poly.pdbx_strand_id
1 'polypeptide(L)'
;MKRAGLWLVSVVGEGSIFTKDELRQAFPGVSQIDRRMRDLRDHGWQIDTNRDDIALEPHEQRFVRQGEPVWEPGRGRAKSTVSVTATQRREIMTRDGNFCRSCGISGGQTYAGTYEIAQLDIARRQVRQPGGAVTVELVTECNRCRIGGRQLTAEPADVLAQVRQLGRLERRVLAGWIADDRRPFSTVERLWAEYRSLPEESRIKIRQALETEGTD
;
A
#
# COMPACT_ATOMS: atom_id res chain seq x y z
N MET A 1 14.97 17.65 8.13
CA MET A 1 13.51 17.68 8.36
C MET A 1 13.02 18.97 9.03
N LYS A 2 13.58 19.43 10.15
CA LYS A 2 13.03 20.56 10.96
C LYS A 2 12.67 21.81 10.14
N ARG A 3 13.62 22.33 9.35
CA ARG A 3 13.40 23.49 8.47
C ARG A 3 12.30 23.24 7.42
N ALA A 4 12.25 22.05 6.84
CA ALA A 4 11.21 21.69 5.87
C ALA A 4 9.83 21.62 6.52
N GLY A 5 9.71 21.05 7.72
CA GLY A 5 8.46 21.00 8.48
C GLY A 5 7.95 22.40 8.84
N LEU A 6 8.85 23.28 9.29
CA LEU A 6 8.49 24.67 9.59
C LEU A 6 8.01 25.40 8.33
N TRP A 7 8.69 25.22 7.20
CA TRP A 7 8.31 25.83 5.91
C TRP A 7 6.95 25.36 5.41
N LEU A 8 6.63 24.06 5.54
CA LEU A 8 5.30 23.55 5.17
C LEU A 8 4.19 24.25 5.97
N VAL A 9 4.39 24.47 7.27
CA VAL A 9 3.37 25.09 8.12
C VAL A 9 3.31 26.61 7.91
N SER A 10 4.46 27.28 7.80
CA SER A 10 4.51 28.74 7.75
C SER A 10 4.30 29.33 6.35
N VAL A 11 4.59 28.57 5.29
CA VAL A 11 4.57 29.07 3.90
C VAL A 11 3.49 28.37 3.07
N VAL A 12 3.42 27.04 3.12
CA VAL A 12 2.49 26.27 2.27
C VAL A 12 1.08 26.22 2.87
N GLY A 13 0.96 25.89 4.15
CA GLY A 13 -0.30 25.69 4.84
C GLY A 13 -0.94 24.32 4.56
N GLU A 14 -1.67 23.78 5.55
CA GLU A 14 -2.39 22.52 5.38
C GLU A 14 -3.48 22.62 4.29
N GLY A 15 -3.65 21.56 3.51
CA GLY A 15 -4.55 21.45 2.36
C GLY A 15 -3.95 21.93 1.03
N SER A 16 -2.90 22.76 1.07
CA SER A 16 -2.30 23.39 -0.10
C SER A 16 -1.39 22.45 -0.90
N ILE A 17 -1.27 22.76 -2.19
CA ILE A 17 -0.34 22.11 -3.13
C ILE A 17 0.96 22.93 -3.17
N PHE A 18 2.09 22.24 -3.27
CA PHE A 18 3.40 22.83 -3.54
C PHE A 18 4.18 21.94 -4.51
N THR A 19 5.16 22.52 -5.19
CA THR A 19 6.02 21.79 -6.13
C THR A 19 7.37 21.44 -5.53
N LYS A 20 8.03 20.42 -6.09
CA LYS A 20 9.42 20.09 -5.71
C LYS A 20 10.39 21.25 -5.98
N ASP A 21 10.09 22.08 -6.98
CA ASP A 21 10.94 23.21 -7.33
C ASP A 21 10.77 24.37 -6.35
N GLU A 22 9.55 24.66 -5.88
CA GLU A 22 9.31 25.59 -4.77
C GLU A 22 10.06 25.16 -3.50
N LEU A 23 10.04 23.86 -3.19
CA LEU A 23 10.82 23.33 -2.06
C LEU A 23 12.33 23.57 -2.24
N ARG A 24 12.87 23.34 -3.44
CA ARG A 24 14.30 23.57 -3.71
C ARG A 24 14.67 25.05 -3.70
N GLN A 25 13.79 25.91 -4.22
CA GLN A 25 13.95 27.36 -4.21
C GLN A 25 13.90 27.93 -2.79
N ALA A 26 13.06 27.39 -1.91
CA ALA A 26 13.01 27.77 -0.50
C ALA A 26 14.25 27.35 0.29
N PHE A 27 15.00 26.35 -0.21
CA PHE A 27 16.18 25.79 0.45
C PHE A 27 17.39 25.71 -0.50
N PRO A 28 17.86 26.85 -1.04
CA PRO A 28 18.97 26.85 -1.97
C PRO A 28 20.24 26.32 -1.29
N GLY A 29 21.00 25.49 -1.99
CA GLY A 29 22.23 24.88 -1.47
C GLY A 29 22.03 23.79 -0.41
N VAL A 30 20.79 23.45 -0.04
CA VAL A 30 20.51 22.33 0.88
C VAL A 30 20.40 21.04 0.08
N SER A 31 21.47 20.25 0.07
CA SER A 31 21.42 18.90 -0.50
C SER A 31 20.38 18.03 0.21
N GLN A 32 19.73 17.15 -0.55
CA GLN A 32 18.78 16.16 -0.03
C GLN A 32 17.54 16.76 0.67
N ILE A 33 17.09 17.97 0.31
CA ILE A 33 15.87 18.56 0.88
C ILE A 33 14.63 17.68 0.64
N ASP A 34 14.50 17.07 -0.55
CA ASP A 34 13.43 16.13 -0.88
C ASP A 34 13.41 14.92 0.10
N ARG A 35 14.59 14.41 0.48
CA ARG A 35 14.70 13.32 1.47
C ARG A 35 14.26 13.81 2.85
N ARG A 36 14.75 14.97 3.28
CA ARG A 36 14.41 15.58 4.57
C ARG A 36 12.92 15.88 4.72
N MET A 37 12.22 16.15 3.63
CA MET A 37 10.77 16.31 3.58
C MET A 37 10.07 14.95 3.67
N ARG A 38 10.56 13.91 2.99
CA ARG A 38 10.05 12.54 3.15
C ARG A 38 10.18 12.02 4.57
N ASP A 39 11.29 12.31 5.26
CA ASP A 39 11.52 11.91 6.65
C ASP A 39 10.46 12.48 7.63
N LEU A 40 9.72 13.54 7.26
CA LEU A 40 8.62 14.05 8.08
C LEU A 40 7.48 13.02 8.23
N ARG A 41 7.31 12.11 7.26
CA ARG A 41 6.27 11.08 7.30
C ARG A 41 6.44 10.13 8.49
N ASP A 42 7.67 9.89 8.95
CA ASP A 42 7.94 9.09 10.16
C ASP A 42 7.44 9.78 11.45
N HIS A 43 7.12 11.08 11.36
CA HIS A 43 6.57 11.90 12.44
C HIS A 43 5.07 12.16 12.27
N GLY A 44 4.38 11.36 11.46
CA GLY A 44 2.94 11.46 11.25
C GLY A 44 2.51 12.62 10.35
N TRP A 45 3.45 13.25 9.64
CA TRP A 45 3.13 14.26 8.64
C TRP A 45 2.53 13.59 7.41
N GLN A 46 1.42 14.14 6.92
CA GLN A 46 0.78 13.64 5.73
C GLN A 46 1.06 14.59 4.56
N ILE A 47 1.84 14.08 3.60
CA ILE A 47 2.23 14.80 2.40
C ILE A 47 1.90 13.88 1.23
N ASP A 48 0.80 14.14 0.53
CA ASP A 48 0.31 13.28 -0.55
C ASP A 48 1.07 13.62 -1.85
N THR A 49 1.38 12.62 -2.68
CA THR A 49 1.92 12.81 -4.04
C THR A 49 0.87 12.41 -5.07
N ASN A 50 1.15 12.56 -6.36
CA ASN A 50 0.27 12.05 -7.43
C ASN A 50 -0.09 10.55 -7.35
N ARG A 51 0.65 9.79 -6.54
CA ARG A 51 0.34 8.38 -6.25
C ARG A 51 -0.75 8.21 -5.22
N ASP A 52 -0.91 9.20 -4.34
CA ASP A 52 -1.86 9.21 -3.23
C ASP A 52 -3.13 10.02 -3.58
N ASP A 53 -2.99 11.08 -4.38
CA ASP A 53 -4.07 11.94 -4.90
C ASP A 53 -3.90 12.14 -6.42
N ILE A 54 -4.84 11.62 -7.21
CA ILE A 54 -4.79 11.66 -8.68
C ILE A 54 -4.95 13.07 -9.26
N ALA A 55 -5.46 14.02 -8.47
CA ALA A 55 -5.60 15.41 -8.90
C ALA A 55 -4.26 16.17 -8.89
N LEU A 56 -3.17 15.55 -8.42
CA LEU A 56 -1.84 16.15 -8.39
C LEU A 56 -1.02 15.75 -9.62
N GLU A 57 -0.30 16.72 -10.18
CA GLU A 57 0.70 16.46 -11.22
C GLU A 57 1.94 15.72 -10.64
N PRO A 58 2.74 15.01 -11.45
CA PRO A 58 3.91 14.25 -10.97
C PRO A 58 4.97 15.06 -10.21
N HIS A 59 5.00 16.38 -10.43
CA HIS A 59 5.92 17.32 -9.79
C HIS A 59 5.30 18.04 -8.57
N GLU A 60 4.00 17.84 -8.34
CA GLU A 60 3.23 18.42 -7.26
C GLU A 60 3.12 17.49 -6.05
N GLN A 61 2.92 18.11 -4.89
CA GLN A 61 2.66 17.45 -3.63
C GLN A 61 1.65 18.26 -2.83
N ARG A 62 0.78 17.60 -2.07
CA ARG A 62 -0.17 18.27 -1.19
C ARG A 62 0.24 18.11 0.25
N PHE A 63 0.38 19.21 0.98
CA PHE A 63 0.57 19.15 2.43
C PHE A 63 -0.79 18.96 3.09
N VAL A 64 -1.17 17.73 3.43
CA VAL A 64 -2.54 17.44 3.88
C VAL A 64 -2.73 17.70 5.36
N ARG A 65 -1.77 17.28 6.19
CA ARG A 65 -1.89 17.36 7.65
C ARG A 65 -0.53 17.43 8.33
N GLN A 66 -0.41 18.34 9.29
CA GLN A 66 0.74 18.46 10.17
C GLN A 66 0.83 17.24 11.09
N GLY A 67 2.03 16.69 11.20
CA GLY A 67 2.36 15.67 12.20
C GLY A 67 2.93 16.29 13.48
N GLU A 68 3.82 15.57 14.16
CA GLU A 68 4.54 16.09 15.31
C GLU A 68 5.36 17.34 14.93
N PRO A 69 5.31 18.44 15.69
CA PRO A 69 6.08 19.66 15.41
C PRO A 69 7.58 19.43 15.61
N VAL A 70 8.25 18.89 14.59
CA VAL A 70 9.64 18.40 14.65
C VAL A 70 10.69 19.47 14.98
N TRP A 71 10.35 20.76 14.90
CA TRP A 71 11.25 21.87 15.26
C TRP A 71 11.32 22.12 16.76
N GLU A 72 10.33 21.70 17.54
CA GLU A 72 10.30 21.91 18.99
C GLU A 72 11.41 21.11 19.70
N PRO A 73 11.98 21.64 20.80
CA PRO A 73 12.93 20.90 21.62
C PRO A 73 12.33 19.56 22.10
N GLY A 74 13.11 18.47 22.00
CA GLY A 74 12.66 17.13 22.38
C GLY A 74 11.77 16.40 21.36
N ARG A 75 11.20 17.13 20.39
CA ARG A 75 10.43 16.57 19.26
C ARG A 75 11.34 16.25 18.06
N GLY A 76 10.84 15.46 17.12
CA GLY A 76 11.58 15.16 15.88
C GLY A 76 12.75 14.18 16.05
N ARG A 77 12.82 13.45 17.17
CA ARG A 77 13.69 12.28 17.30
C ARG A 77 13.07 11.15 16.50
N ALA A 78 13.81 10.61 15.54
CA ALA A 78 13.31 9.54 14.66
C ALA A 78 12.61 8.47 15.51
N LYS A 79 11.30 8.27 15.31
CA LYS A 79 10.66 7.04 15.77
C LYS A 79 11.38 5.93 15.01
N SER A 80 11.77 4.85 15.69
CA SER A 80 12.28 3.66 15.00
C SER A 80 11.11 2.96 14.30
N THR A 81 10.48 3.61 13.34
CA THR A 81 9.65 2.95 12.34
C THR A 81 10.62 2.11 11.53
N VAL A 82 10.86 0.87 11.96
CA VAL A 82 11.71 -0.08 11.25
C VAL A 82 11.25 -0.09 9.80
N SER A 83 12.12 0.39 8.92
CA SER A 83 11.82 0.43 7.49
C SER A 83 11.65 -1.02 7.03
N VAL A 84 10.55 -1.32 6.34
CA VAL A 84 10.34 -2.66 5.77
C VAL A 84 11.46 -2.91 4.76
N THR A 85 12.33 -3.86 5.07
CA THR A 85 13.50 -4.18 4.25
C THR A 85 13.06 -4.81 2.92
N ALA A 86 13.95 -4.86 1.93
CA ALA A 86 13.65 -5.53 0.66
C ALA A 86 13.32 -7.02 0.86
N THR A 87 14.07 -7.70 1.74
CA THR A 87 13.82 -9.09 2.14
C THR A 87 12.45 -9.25 2.77
N GLN A 88 12.13 -8.44 3.78
CA GLN A 88 10.84 -8.49 4.47
C GLN A 88 9.68 -8.18 3.51
N ARG A 89 9.86 -7.22 2.59
CA ARG A 89 8.87 -6.91 1.55
C ARG A 89 8.62 -8.13 0.66
N ARG A 90 9.68 -8.80 0.21
CA ARG A 90 9.57 -10.02 -0.62
C ARG A 90 8.88 -11.17 0.13
N GLU A 91 9.23 -11.38 1.39
CA GLU A 91 8.60 -12.39 2.25
C GLU A 91 7.11 -12.12 2.44
N ILE A 92 6.73 -10.88 2.77
CA ILE A 92 5.32 -10.49 2.94
C ILE A 92 4.56 -10.66 1.63
N MET A 93 5.09 -10.16 0.51
CA MET A 93 4.45 -10.32 -0.79
C MET A 93 4.28 -11.80 -1.16
N THR A 94 5.29 -12.64 -0.88
CA THR A 94 5.24 -14.08 -1.17
C THR A 94 4.20 -14.79 -0.30
N ARG A 95 4.17 -14.49 1.02
CA ARG A 95 3.15 -14.98 1.96
C ARG A 95 1.75 -14.59 1.50
N ASP A 96 1.60 -13.36 1.02
CA ASP A 96 0.32 -12.81 0.56
C ASP A 96 -0.04 -13.26 -0.89
N GLY A 97 0.78 -14.14 -1.49
CA GLY A 97 0.57 -14.74 -2.81
C GLY A 97 0.92 -13.84 -3.99
N ASN A 98 1.55 -12.68 -3.76
CA ASN A 98 1.80 -11.61 -4.73
C ASN A 98 0.50 -10.99 -5.29
N PHE A 99 -0.53 -10.90 -4.45
CA PHE A 99 -1.80 -10.22 -4.73
C PHE A 99 -2.11 -9.17 -3.68
N CYS A 100 -2.97 -8.21 -4.04
CA CYS A 100 -3.61 -7.35 -3.06
C CYS A 100 -4.51 -8.19 -2.14
N ARG A 101 -4.26 -8.19 -0.82
CA ARG A 101 -5.08 -8.94 0.16
C ARG A 101 -6.46 -8.33 0.40
N SER A 102 -6.72 -7.14 -0.11
CA SER A 102 -8.00 -6.44 0.05
C SER A 102 -8.95 -6.61 -1.15
N CYS A 103 -8.43 -6.68 -2.39
CA CYS A 103 -9.28 -6.82 -3.58
C CYS A 103 -8.87 -7.94 -4.55
N GLY A 104 -7.76 -8.64 -4.31
CA GLY A 104 -7.30 -9.77 -5.11
C GLY A 104 -6.59 -9.41 -6.41
N ILE A 105 -6.42 -8.12 -6.76
CA ILE A 105 -5.72 -7.73 -7.99
C ILE A 105 -4.22 -8.06 -7.94
N SER A 106 -3.66 -8.51 -9.07
CA SER A 106 -2.21 -8.73 -9.22
C SER A 106 -1.47 -7.45 -9.59
N GLY A 107 -0.17 -7.38 -9.27
CA GLY A 107 0.71 -6.35 -9.82
C GLY A 107 0.75 -6.41 -11.35
N GLY A 108 0.68 -5.26 -12.00
CA GLY A 108 0.69 -5.19 -13.47
C GLY A 108 -0.65 -5.44 -14.15
N GLN A 109 -1.74 -5.69 -13.40
CA GLN A 109 -3.08 -5.80 -13.94
C GLN A 109 -3.75 -4.43 -14.04
N THR A 110 -4.52 -4.19 -15.10
CA THR A 110 -5.31 -2.97 -15.26
C THR A 110 -6.53 -3.00 -14.35
N TYR A 111 -6.79 -1.89 -13.63
CA TYR A 111 -8.03 -1.76 -12.87
C TYR A 111 -9.24 -1.70 -13.80
N ALA A 112 -10.29 -2.46 -13.47
CA ALA A 112 -11.52 -2.52 -14.24
C ALA A 112 -12.07 -1.11 -14.54
N GLY A 113 -12.41 -0.87 -15.82
CA GLY A 113 -12.97 0.40 -16.28
C GLY A 113 -11.97 1.55 -16.38
N THR A 114 -10.66 1.31 -16.26
CA THR A 114 -9.62 2.35 -16.36
C THR A 114 -8.42 1.87 -17.17
N TYR A 115 -7.46 2.75 -17.43
CA TYR A 115 -6.15 2.41 -18.04
C TYR A 115 -5.03 2.30 -17.01
N GLU A 116 -5.35 2.44 -15.72
CA GLU A 116 -4.37 2.42 -14.64
C GLU A 116 -3.92 1.00 -14.31
N ILE A 117 -2.62 0.83 -14.15
CA ILE A 117 -2.00 -0.44 -13.79
C ILE A 117 -1.81 -0.53 -12.28
N ALA A 118 -2.30 -1.62 -11.68
CA ALA A 118 -2.13 -1.89 -10.26
C ALA A 118 -0.65 -2.07 -9.90
N GLN A 119 -0.23 -1.34 -8.88
CA GLN A 119 1.09 -1.48 -8.25
C GLN A 119 0.88 -1.99 -6.83
N LEU A 120 1.54 -3.11 -6.50
CA LEU A 120 1.50 -3.67 -5.15
C LEU A 120 2.58 -3.06 -4.27
N ASP A 121 2.24 -2.78 -3.02
CA ASP A 121 3.18 -2.34 -1.99
C ASP A 121 2.77 -2.90 -0.63
N ILE A 122 3.64 -2.72 0.37
CA ILE A 122 3.36 -3.10 1.76
C ILE A 122 2.65 -1.95 2.46
N ALA A 123 1.38 -2.17 2.77
CA ALA A 123 0.57 -1.31 3.59
C ALA A 123 0.82 -1.57 5.09
N ARG A 124 0.65 -0.52 5.88
CA ARG A 124 0.64 -0.56 7.35
C ARG A 124 -0.81 -0.47 7.80
N ARG A 125 -1.38 -1.58 8.27
CA ARG A 125 -2.75 -1.66 8.78
C ARG A 125 -2.76 -1.42 10.28
N GLN A 126 -3.59 -0.50 10.75
CA GLN A 126 -3.93 -0.44 12.16
C GLN A 126 -4.86 -1.60 12.48
N VAL A 127 -4.54 -2.39 13.51
CA VAL A 127 -5.34 -3.54 13.94
C VAL A 127 -5.60 -3.42 15.43
N ARG A 128 -6.86 -3.45 15.85
CA ARG A 128 -7.21 -3.50 17.27
C ARG A 128 -7.07 -4.93 17.79
N GLN A 129 -6.22 -5.09 18.79
CA GLN A 129 -5.97 -6.35 19.45
C GLN A 129 -7.03 -6.63 20.53
N PRO A 130 -7.20 -7.91 20.93
CA PRO A 130 -7.93 -8.27 22.14
C PRO A 130 -7.39 -7.48 23.34
N GLY A 131 -8.24 -6.69 24.01
CA GLY A 131 -7.84 -5.78 25.09
C GLY A 131 -7.77 -4.31 24.70
N GLY A 132 -8.04 -3.96 23.43
CA GLY A 132 -8.27 -2.57 22.99
C GLY A 132 -7.03 -1.82 22.48
N ALA A 133 -5.84 -2.37 22.69
CA ALA A 133 -4.60 -1.84 22.14
C ALA A 133 -4.62 -1.89 20.59
N VAL A 134 -4.00 -0.91 19.94
CA VAL A 134 -3.87 -0.88 18.47
C VAL A 134 -2.42 -1.15 18.09
N THR A 135 -2.20 -2.13 17.22
CA THR A 135 -0.90 -2.47 16.66
C THR A 135 -0.89 -2.18 15.16
N VAL A 136 0.32 -2.03 14.60
CA VAL A 136 0.51 -1.91 13.16
C VAL A 136 0.94 -3.25 12.60
N GLU A 137 0.16 -3.79 11.67
CA GLU A 137 0.45 -5.03 10.96
C GLU A 137 0.74 -4.75 9.48
N LEU A 138 1.56 -5.58 8.85
CA LEU A 138 2.02 -5.41 7.47
C LEU A 138 1.28 -6.35 6.52
N VAL A 139 0.80 -5.80 5.41
CA VAL A 139 -0.02 -6.51 4.42
C VAL A 139 0.22 -5.97 3.01
N THR A 140 0.18 -6.84 2.02
CA THR A 140 0.31 -6.49 0.60
C THR A 140 -0.99 -5.92 0.06
N GLU A 141 -0.93 -4.71 -0.51
CA GLU A 141 -2.08 -4.06 -1.13
C GLU A 141 -1.72 -3.36 -2.42
N CYS A 142 -2.70 -3.26 -3.31
CA CYS A 142 -2.60 -2.37 -4.46
C CYS A 142 -2.70 -0.90 -4.02
N ASN A 143 -2.21 0.01 -4.86
CA ASN A 143 -2.24 1.44 -4.58
C ASN A 143 -3.65 1.95 -4.20
N ARG A 144 -4.73 1.49 -4.86
CA ARG A 144 -6.10 1.91 -4.52
C ARG A 144 -6.55 1.45 -3.13
N CYS A 145 -6.36 0.17 -2.80
CA CYS A 145 -6.74 -0.36 -1.49
C CYS A 145 -5.90 0.26 -0.36
N ARG A 146 -4.60 0.46 -0.60
CA ARG A 146 -3.70 1.09 0.38
C ARG A 146 -4.14 2.51 0.74
N ILE A 147 -4.51 3.30 -0.27
CA ILE A 147 -4.95 4.68 -0.07
C ILE A 147 -6.35 4.71 0.54
N GLY A 148 -7.31 3.98 -0.04
CA GLY A 148 -8.68 3.92 0.45
C GLY A 148 -8.80 3.35 1.87
N GLY A 149 -7.89 2.45 2.25
CA GLY A 149 -7.85 1.83 3.56
C GLY A 149 -7.00 2.56 4.60
N ARG A 150 -6.35 3.69 4.29
CA ARG A 150 -5.33 4.30 5.17
C ARG A 150 -5.84 4.72 6.55
N GLN A 151 -7.14 5.06 6.65
CA GLN A 151 -7.78 5.50 7.88
C GLN A 151 -8.59 4.38 8.58
N LEU A 152 -8.64 3.20 7.99
CA LEU A 152 -9.38 2.08 8.55
C LEU A 152 -8.54 1.41 9.65
N THR A 153 -9.18 1.16 10.79
CA THR A 153 -8.67 0.23 11.79
C THR A 153 -9.38 -1.09 11.59
N ALA A 154 -8.62 -2.16 11.37
CA ALA A 154 -9.15 -3.51 11.31
C ALA A 154 -9.53 -3.97 12.71
N GLU A 155 -10.72 -4.54 12.82
CA GLU A 155 -11.32 -5.02 14.07
C GLU A 155 -11.58 -6.53 13.93
N PRO A 156 -10.60 -7.41 14.22
CA PRO A 156 -10.79 -8.87 14.09
C PRO A 156 -11.97 -9.40 14.90
N ALA A 157 -12.29 -8.76 16.03
CA ALA A 157 -13.45 -9.10 16.84
C ALA A 157 -14.78 -8.93 16.09
N ASP A 158 -14.92 -7.88 15.29
CA ASP A 158 -16.11 -7.61 14.48
C ASP A 158 -16.25 -8.64 13.36
N VAL A 159 -15.13 -9.02 12.74
CA VAL A 159 -15.10 -10.10 11.73
C VAL A 159 -15.54 -11.42 12.37
N LEU A 160 -15.01 -11.77 13.54
CA LEU A 160 -15.41 -12.99 14.26
C LEU A 160 -16.89 -12.97 14.65
N ALA A 161 -17.44 -11.81 15.04
CA ALA A 161 -18.85 -11.66 15.32
C ALA A 161 -19.71 -11.93 14.08
N GLN A 162 -19.32 -11.41 12.92
CA GLN A 162 -20.00 -11.69 11.64
C GLN A 162 -19.89 -13.17 11.24
N VAL A 163 -18.72 -13.80 11.42
CA VAL A 163 -18.54 -15.23 11.14
C VAL A 163 -19.47 -16.10 11.99
N ARG A 164 -19.76 -15.70 13.24
CA ARG A 164 -20.72 -16.42 14.10
C ARG A 164 -22.16 -16.38 13.59
N GLN A 165 -22.52 -15.36 12.80
CA GLN A 165 -23.86 -15.21 12.22
C GLN A 165 -24.08 -16.11 10.99
N LEU A 166 -23.01 -16.61 10.38
CA LEU A 166 -23.09 -17.47 9.21
C LEU A 166 -23.73 -18.85 9.51
N GLY A 167 -24.42 -19.40 8.53
CA GLY A 167 -24.91 -20.77 8.55
C GLY A 167 -23.79 -21.80 8.63
N ARG A 168 -24.11 -23.06 8.98
CA ARG A 168 -23.11 -24.13 9.14
C ARG A 168 -22.33 -24.42 7.86
N LEU A 169 -23.00 -24.36 6.70
CA LEU A 169 -22.37 -24.59 5.39
C LEU A 169 -21.42 -23.46 5.03
N GLU A 170 -21.85 -22.21 5.17
CA GLU A 170 -21.04 -21.01 4.91
C GLU A 170 -19.80 -20.96 5.80
N ARG A 171 -19.95 -21.28 7.09
CA ARG A 171 -18.81 -21.39 8.01
C ARG A 171 -17.82 -22.45 7.59
N ARG A 172 -18.29 -23.61 7.08
CA ARG A 172 -17.40 -24.68 6.60
C ARG A 172 -16.64 -24.24 5.35
N VAL A 173 -17.32 -23.57 4.41
CA VAL A 173 -16.69 -23.02 3.21
C VAL A 173 -15.63 -21.98 3.58
N LEU A 174 -15.99 -21.02 4.41
CA LEU A 174 -15.08 -19.98 4.89
C LEU A 174 -13.91 -20.56 5.69
N ALA A 175 -14.15 -21.53 6.56
CA ALA A 175 -13.09 -22.21 7.31
C ALA A 175 -12.12 -22.95 6.39
N GLY A 176 -12.61 -23.55 5.30
CA GLY A 176 -11.75 -24.11 4.25
C GLY A 176 -10.86 -23.04 3.64
N TRP A 177 -11.42 -21.88 3.28
CA TRP A 177 -10.63 -20.76 2.71
C TRP A 177 -9.62 -20.19 3.71
N ILE A 178 -9.98 -20.10 4.99
CA ILE A 178 -9.06 -19.64 6.04
C ILE A 178 -7.93 -20.64 6.25
N ALA A 179 -8.23 -21.95 6.28
CA ALA A 179 -7.23 -23.00 6.41
C ALA A 179 -6.22 -22.99 5.25
N ASP A 180 -6.69 -22.66 4.05
CA ASP A 180 -5.84 -22.50 2.87
C ASP A 180 -5.12 -21.13 2.79
N ASP A 181 -5.37 -20.21 3.75
CA ASP A 181 -4.98 -18.78 3.77
C ASP A 181 -5.28 -18.03 2.46
N ARG A 182 -6.27 -18.54 1.74
CA ARG A 182 -6.74 -18.01 0.47
C ARG A 182 -8.15 -18.51 0.23
N ARG A 183 -8.99 -17.66 -0.34
CA ARG A 183 -10.10 -18.16 -1.15
C ARG A 183 -9.44 -18.85 -2.34
N PRO A 184 -9.52 -20.19 -2.48
CA PRO A 184 -8.84 -20.87 -3.56
C PRO A 184 -9.39 -20.35 -4.87
N PHE A 185 -8.50 -19.72 -5.63
CA PHE A 185 -8.70 -19.47 -7.04
C PHE A 185 -9.01 -20.79 -7.72
N SER A 186 -9.95 -20.77 -8.66
CA SER A 186 -10.14 -21.88 -9.58
C SER A 186 -8.80 -22.25 -10.21
N THR A 187 -8.67 -23.50 -10.69
CA THR A 187 -7.43 -23.95 -11.34
C THR A 187 -7.01 -23.02 -12.47
N VAL A 188 -7.97 -22.47 -13.22
CA VAL A 188 -7.72 -21.51 -14.30
C VAL A 188 -7.13 -20.20 -13.78
N GLU A 189 -7.68 -19.64 -12.69
CA GLU A 189 -7.16 -18.41 -12.09
C GLU A 189 -5.74 -18.60 -11.50
N ARG A 190 -5.43 -19.78 -10.95
CA ARG A 190 -4.06 -20.11 -10.50
C ARG A 190 -3.07 -20.18 -11.65
N LEU A 191 -3.41 -20.93 -12.71
CA LEU A 191 -2.58 -21.04 -13.90
C LEU A 191 -2.39 -19.68 -14.58
N TRP A 192 -3.41 -18.83 -14.57
CA TRP A 192 -3.30 -17.46 -15.06
C TRP A 192 -2.30 -16.63 -14.25
N ALA A 193 -2.33 -16.71 -12.92
CA ALA A 193 -1.38 -16.00 -12.07
C ALA A 193 0.06 -16.50 -12.27
N GLU A 194 0.25 -17.82 -12.33
CA GLU A 194 1.53 -18.43 -12.64
C GLU A 194 2.04 -17.96 -14.01
N TYR A 195 1.21 -18.05 -15.05
CA TYR A 195 1.50 -17.52 -16.37
C TYR A 195 1.94 -16.05 -16.32
N ARG A 196 1.21 -15.18 -15.60
CA ARG A 196 1.55 -13.76 -15.47
C ARG A 196 2.86 -13.50 -14.74
N SER A 197 3.29 -14.40 -13.86
CA SER A 197 4.56 -14.31 -13.16
C SER A 197 5.76 -14.71 -14.04
N LEU A 198 5.52 -15.39 -15.16
CA LEU A 198 6.57 -15.84 -16.06
C LEU A 198 7.19 -14.66 -16.86
N PRO A 199 8.49 -14.74 -17.17
CA PRO A 199 9.13 -13.86 -18.15
C PRO A 199 8.44 -13.91 -19.52
N GLU A 200 8.61 -12.86 -20.33
CA GLU A 200 7.93 -12.72 -21.63
C GLU A 200 8.13 -13.94 -22.54
N GLU A 201 9.36 -14.44 -22.69
CA GLU A 201 9.65 -15.63 -23.52
C GLU A 201 8.92 -16.88 -23.05
N SER A 202 8.81 -17.08 -21.74
CA SER A 202 8.07 -18.20 -21.15
C SER A 202 6.56 -18.05 -21.34
N ARG A 203 6.03 -16.82 -21.29
CA ARG A 203 4.62 -16.54 -21.61
C ARG A 203 4.31 -16.81 -23.08
N ILE A 204 5.20 -16.45 -24.01
CA ILE A 204 5.04 -16.75 -25.44
C ILE A 204 4.91 -18.26 -25.67
N LYS A 205 5.79 -19.07 -25.06
CA LYS A 205 5.75 -20.53 -25.17
C LYS A 205 4.41 -21.13 -24.71
N ILE A 206 3.89 -20.66 -23.58
CA ILE A 206 2.58 -21.13 -23.06
C ILE A 206 1.45 -20.74 -24.03
N ARG A 207 1.49 -19.53 -24.60
CA ARG A 207 0.47 -19.08 -25.57
C ARG A 207 0.44 -19.96 -26.82
N GLN A 208 1.61 -20.25 -27.39
CA GLN A 208 1.75 -21.11 -28.57
C GLN A 208 1.23 -22.53 -28.31
N ALA A 209 1.49 -23.08 -27.12
CA ALA A 209 0.98 -24.39 -26.74
C ALA A 209 -0.55 -24.43 -26.70
N LEU A 210 -1.18 -23.43 -26.07
CA LEU A 210 -2.65 -23.31 -25.99
C LEU A 210 -3.32 -23.10 -27.36
N GLU A 211 -2.67 -22.37 -28.28
CA GLU A 211 -3.14 -22.20 -29.67
C GLU A 211 -3.09 -23.52 -30.45
N THR A 212 -2.11 -24.39 -30.17
CA THR A 212 -1.96 -25.68 -30.86
C THR A 212 -2.97 -26.71 -30.37
N GLU A 213 -3.27 -26.75 -29.06
CA GLU A 213 -4.22 -27.69 -28.44
C GLU A 213 -5.69 -27.37 -28.73
N GLY A 214 -6.02 -26.14 -29.13
CA GLY A 214 -7.39 -25.70 -29.43
C GLY A 214 -7.86 -25.93 -30.88
N THR A 215 -7.08 -26.64 -31.69
CA THR A 215 -7.35 -26.85 -33.13
C THR A 215 -7.80 -28.29 -33.48
N ASP A 216 -7.98 -29.15 -32.46
CA ASP A 216 -8.60 -30.49 -32.56
C ASP A 216 -10.01 -30.50 -31.93
#